data_AF-E1JRB2-F1
#
_entry.id   AF-E1JRB2-F1
#
_cell.length_a   1.000
_cell.length_b   1.000
_cell.length_c   1.000
_cell.angle_alpha   90.00
_cell.angle_beta   90.00
_cell.angle_gamma   90.00
#
_symmetry.space_group_name_H-M   'P 1'
#
loop_
_entity.id
_entity.type
_entity.pdbx_description
1 polymer ?
#
loop_
_entity_poly.entity_id
_entity_poly.type
_entity_poly.pdbx_seq_one_letter_code
_entity_poly.pdbx_strand_id
1 'polypeptide(L)'
;MLVSSEIIIRKSAVVTDTASNGGRMSKHAVTSGANRNFLRDWTLAEAQNGGTMYRKFFLHAANADGLTYSQAGLHLLAPSAADERVALFAGMATDTQADLSVSPTTYGAGTLQAAVAAGATTFAVALKDTDLLYFHDGDTVCLYQAGAATDGSEDVYEYHDNITVSHAAGVDTITLADGDMAANAYAAGDGCASVLQCGDIAPTVAMTAMTSAAGIVDVSGITPDAIAGIDHTVTITFTSATAFSAVSDVLGALGAGTIGNAFAPTNADFTRPYFTIAASVWSGTFAAGDIVTLGQTAAAAAFWMRSVLPAGAAPFSGDAFGLRAIGGSN
;
A
#
# COMPACT_ATOMS: atom_id res chain seq x y z
N MET A 1 11.20 -4.41 -15.75
CA MET A 1 11.56 -4.17 -14.34
C MET A 1 11.29 -2.73 -13.92
N LEU A 2 10.43 -2.54 -12.91
CA LEU A 2 10.31 -1.27 -12.19
C LEU A 2 11.63 -0.93 -11.50
N VAL A 3 12.00 0.35 -11.51
CA VAL A 3 13.17 0.83 -10.75
C VAL A 3 12.74 1.43 -9.42
N SER A 4 13.63 1.44 -8.43
CA SER A 4 13.30 1.90 -7.06
C SER A 4 12.73 3.32 -7.00
N SER A 5 13.09 4.20 -7.94
CA SER A 5 12.53 5.57 -8.00
C SER A 5 11.06 5.62 -8.45
N GLU A 6 10.52 4.53 -9.00
CA GLU A 6 9.13 4.42 -9.42
C GLU A 6 8.23 3.82 -8.33
N ILE A 7 8.83 3.26 -7.27
CA ILE A 7 8.09 2.72 -6.13
C ILE A 7 8.02 3.80 -5.05
N ILE A 8 6.84 4.40 -4.89
CA ILE A 8 6.66 5.60 -4.09
C ILE A 8 5.63 5.35 -2.99
N ILE A 9 5.97 5.68 -1.74
CA ILE A 9 4.98 5.79 -0.68
C ILE A 9 4.31 7.17 -0.78
N ARG A 10 3.00 7.21 -0.96
CA ARG A 10 2.20 8.44 -1.03
C ARG A 10 1.31 8.59 0.20
N LYS A 11 1.04 9.83 0.58
CA LYS A 11 0.12 10.17 1.68
C LYS A 11 -1.33 10.11 1.22
N SER A 12 -2.24 9.86 2.15
CA SER A 12 -3.67 10.11 1.94
C SER A 12 -3.97 11.60 1.77
N ALA A 13 -5.13 11.89 1.17
CA ALA A 13 -5.63 13.24 0.92
C ALA A 13 -5.89 14.01 2.22
N VAL A 14 -6.36 13.33 3.26
CA VAL A 14 -6.60 13.91 4.58
C VAL A 14 -5.65 13.28 5.58
N VAL A 15 -4.88 14.12 6.28
CA VAL A 15 -3.95 13.72 7.34
C VAL A 15 -4.31 14.48 8.60
N THR A 16 -5.02 13.84 9.52
CA THR A 16 -5.48 14.43 10.79
C THR A 16 -5.48 13.38 11.90
N ASP A 17 -5.79 13.78 13.13
CA ASP A 17 -6.01 12.83 14.24
C ASP A 17 -7.50 12.63 14.54
N THR A 18 -8.34 12.80 13.52
CA THR A 18 -9.80 12.71 13.62
C THR A 18 -10.34 11.53 12.82
N ALA A 19 -11.62 11.22 12.98
CA ALA A 19 -12.34 10.22 12.19
C ALA A 19 -12.18 10.41 10.66
N SER A 20 -11.99 11.65 10.19
CA SER A 20 -11.84 11.96 8.76
C SER A 20 -10.44 11.72 8.19
N ASN A 21 -9.47 11.34 9.02
CA ASN A 21 -8.11 10.98 8.57
C ASN A 21 -8.17 9.85 7.54
N GLY A 22 -7.26 9.85 6.56
CA GLY A 22 -7.25 8.86 5.47
C GLY A 22 -7.90 9.37 4.19
N GLY A 23 -8.72 8.53 3.56
CA GLY A 23 -9.30 8.79 2.24
C GLY A 23 -8.36 8.44 1.09
N ARG A 24 -8.59 9.08 -0.07
CA ARG A 24 -7.92 8.77 -1.34
C ARG A 24 -6.43 9.09 -1.34
N MET A 25 -5.68 8.50 -2.26
CA MET A 25 -4.26 8.81 -2.48
C MET A 25 -4.08 10.27 -2.93
N SER A 26 -3.07 10.94 -2.40
CA SER A 26 -2.66 12.29 -2.83
C SER A 26 -1.38 12.24 -3.69
N LYS A 27 -1.04 13.34 -4.35
CA LYS A 27 0.26 13.50 -5.03
C LYS A 27 1.46 13.61 -4.09
N HIS A 28 1.25 13.74 -2.78
CA HIS A 28 2.33 14.02 -1.84
C HIS A 28 3.07 12.72 -1.49
N ALA A 29 4.33 12.63 -1.92
CA ALA A 29 5.21 11.52 -1.59
C ALA A 29 5.79 11.65 -0.18
N VAL A 30 6.05 10.51 0.45
CA VAL A 30 6.81 10.41 1.69
C VAL A 30 8.30 10.33 1.34
N THR A 31 9.01 11.44 1.50
CA THR A 31 10.47 11.54 1.44
C THR A 31 11.13 10.80 2.61
N SER A 32 12.09 9.93 2.30
CA SER A 32 12.94 9.25 3.28
C SER A 32 13.81 10.24 4.07
N GLY A 33 14.08 9.95 5.34
CA GLY A 33 14.90 10.78 6.23
C GLY A 33 14.27 12.12 6.63
N ALA A 34 13.06 12.42 6.16
CA ALA A 34 12.35 13.64 6.54
C ALA A 34 11.62 13.44 7.88
N ASN A 35 11.86 14.36 8.82
CA ASN A 35 11.19 14.36 10.11
C ASN A 35 9.69 14.58 9.95
N ARG A 36 8.91 13.87 10.78
CA ARG A 36 7.45 13.99 10.89
C ARG A 36 6.68 13.70 9.59
N ASN A 37 7.30 12.97 8.67
CA ASN A 37 6.71 12.75 7.36
C ASN A 37 5.72 11.58 7.33
N PHE A 38 5.99 10.56 8.15
CA PHE A 38 5.10 9.44 8.39
C PHE A 38 4.19 9.71 9.61
N LEU A 39 4.74 9.79 10.82
CA LEU A 39 4.02 10.10 12.06
C LEU A 39 4.41 11.49 12.56
N ARG A 40 3.50 12.18 13.26
CA ARG A 40 3.90 13.37 14.04
C ARG A 40 4.50 12.92 15.37
N ASP A 41 5.19 13.83 16.03
CA ASP A 41 5.67 13.58 17.40
C ASP A 41 4.49 13.48 18.37
N TRP A 42 4.68 12.65 19.40
CA TRP A 42 3.78 12.56 20.54
C TRP A 42 3.83 13.83 21.38
N THR A 43 2.66 14.26 21.86
CA THR A 43 2.58 15.36 22.81
C THR A 43 2.93 14.89 24.22
N LEU A 44 3.31 15.81 25.11
CA LEU A 44 3.57 15.47 26.52
C LEU A 44 2.33 14.86 27.22
N ALA A 45 1.13 15.29 26.82
CA ALA A 45 -0.11 14.75 27.36
C ALA A 45 -0.33 13.29 26.92
N GLU A 46 0.01 12.95 25.67
CA GLU A 46 -0.06 11.57 25.17
C GLU A 46 1.03 10.69 25.78
N ALA A 47 2.23 11.22 26.04
CA ALA A 47 3.26 10.48 26.77
C ALA A 47 2.82 10.13 28.20
N GLN A 48 2.08 11.03 28.86
CA GLN A 48 1.55 10.78 30.21
C GLN A 48 0.36 9.82 30.22
N ASN A 49 -0.60 10.00 29.32
CA ASN A 49 -1.87 9.27 29.35
C ASN A 49 -1.92 8.06 28.40
N GLY A 50 -0.91 7.90 27.55
CA GLY A 50 -0.96 7.02 26.40
C GLY A 50 -1.73 7.64 25.24
N GLY A 51 -1.58 7.05 24.07
CA GLY A 51 -2.24 7.53 22.86
C GLY A 51 -2.20 6.53 21.73
N THR A 52 -3.06 6.74 20.75
CA THR A 52 -3.04 5.96 19.51
C THR A 52 -3.16 6.91 18.32
N MET A 53 -2.29 6.72 17.34
CA MET A 53 -2.23 7.51 16.12
C MET A 53 -2.36 6.60 14.92
N TYR A 54 -3.12 7.05 13.92
CA TYR A 54 -3.29 6.37 12.65
C TYR A 54 -2.82 7.26 11.52
N ARG A 55 -2.17 6.68 10.52
CA ARG A 55 -1.84 7.37 9.27
C ARG A 55 -2.02 6.42 8.10
N LYS A 56 -2.65 6.92 7.03
CA LYS A 56 -2.88 6.17 5.82
C LYS A 56 -1.88 6.55 4.74
N PHE A 57 -1.40 5.54 4.05
CA PHE A 57 -0.45 5.66 2.95
C PHE A 57 -0.83 4.74 1.81
N PHE A 58 -0.11 4.90 0.71
CA PHE A 58 -0.28 4.14 -0.51
C PHE A 58 1.09 3.73 -1.03
N LEU A 59 1.30 2.44 -1.25
CA LEU A 59 2.41 1.93 -2.03
C LEU A 59 2.04 2.04 -3.50
N HIS A 60 2.71 2.94 -4.22
CA HIS A 60 2.35 3.32 -5.58
C HIS A 60 3.42 2.91 -6.58
N ALA A 61 3.03 2.15 -7.60
CA ALA A 61 3.85 1.77 -8.75
C ALA A 61 3.75 2.84 -9.84
N ALA A 62 4.54 3.90 -9.70
CA ALA A 62 4.51 5.11 -10.54
C ALA A 62 5.32 4.97 -11.84
N ASN A 63 5.16 3.87 -12.58
CA ASN A 63 5.91 3.60 -13.80
C ASN A 63 5.17 4.16 -15.04
N ALA A 64 5.89 4.90 -15.89
CA ALA A 64 5.28 5.56 -17.05
C ALA A 64 4.74 4.59 -18.12
N ASP A 65 5.27 3.36 -18.16
CA ASP A 65 4.88 2.30 -19.10
C ASP A 65 3.76 1.40 -18.54
N GLY A 66 3.30 1.64 -17.31
CA GLY A 66 2.26 0.85 -16.66
C GLY A 66 2.68 -0.57 -16.28
N LEU A 67 3.97 -0.79 -16.01
CA LEU A 67 4.45 -2.09 -15.54
C LEU A 67 3.83 -2.49 -14.20
N THR A 68 3.47 -3.77 -14.07
CA THR A 68 2.97 -4.35 -12.83
C THR A 68 4.09 -4.52 -11.81
N TYR A 69 3.87 -4.03 -10.59
CA TYR A 69 4.69 -4.39 -9.44
C TYR A 69 4.15 -5.70 -8.86
N SER A 70 4.79 -6.81 -9.20
CA SER A 70 4.26 -8.15 -8.92
C SER A 70 4.60 -8.59 -7.51
N GLN A 71 3.67 -9.28 -6.84
CA GLN A 71 3.83 -9.77 -5.47
C GLN A 71 4.37 -8.70 -4.50
N ALA A 72 3.83 -7.49 -4.61
CA ALA A 72 4.27 -6.37 -3.80
C ALA A 72 3.93 -6.62 -2.32
N GLY A 73 4.82 -6.19 -1.42
CA GLY A 73 4.64 -6.29 0.02
C GLY A 73 5.37 -5.18 0.77
N LEU A 74 5.02 -5.02 2.05
CA LEU A 74 5.61 -4.02 2.94
C LEU A 74 5.90 -4.60 4.32
N HIS A 75 7.03 -4.24 4.91
CA HIS A 75 7.29 -4.55 6.32
C HIS A 75 8.10 -3.45 7.01
N LEU A 76 8.02 -3.43 8.34
CA LEU A 76 8.87 -2.56 9.17
C LEU A 76 10.31 -3.07 9.14
N LEU A 77 11.27 -2.15 9.15
CA LEU A 77 12.70 -2.47 9.21
C LEU A 77 13.19 -2.85 10.61
N ALA A 78 12.48 -2.43 11.65
CA ALA A 78 12.77 -2.73 13.05
C ALA A 78 11.55 -2.37 13.90
N PRO A 79 11.38 -2.99 15.09
CA PRO A 79 10.54 -2.37 16.11
C PRO A 79 11.09 -0.98 16.47
N SER A 80 10.21 -0.05 16.87
CA SER A 80 10.63 1.28 17.36
C SER A 80 11.66 1.13 18.50
N ALA A 81 12.54 2.11 18.68
CA ALA A 81 13.50 2.10 19.79
C ALA A 81 12.92 2.72 21.08
N ALA A 82 11.85 3.51 21.00
CA ALA A 82 11.14 4.08 22.16
C ALA A 82 10.12 3.09 22.74
N ASP A 83 9.21 3.55 23.60
CA ASP A 83 8.12 2.71 24.14
C ASP A 83 6.96 2.51 23.14
N GLU A 84 6.93 3.26 22.03
CA GLU A 84 5.85 3.16 21.06
C GLU A 84 5.86 1.82 20.30
N ARG A 85 4.67 1.41 19.87
CA ARG A 85 4.41 0.18 19.15
C ARG A 85 3.79 0.53 17.81
N VAL A 86 4.54 0.29 16.74
CA VAL A 86 4.11 0.59 15.38
C VAL A 86 3.68 -0.70 14.69
N ALA A 87 2.56 -0.64 14.00
CA ALA A 87 2.03 -1.73 13.20
C ALA A 87 1.46 -1.22 11.87
N LEU A 88 1.51 -2.07 10.85
CA LEU A 88 0.92 -1.88 9.54
C LEU A 88 -0.35 -2.72 9.43
N PHE A 89 -1.31 -2.31 8.61
CA PHE A 89 -2.43 -3.16 8.21
C PHE A 89 -3.01 -2.71 6.87
N ALA A 90 -3.71 -3.61 6.19
CA ALA A 90 -4.32 -3.31 4.90
C ALA A 90 -5.36 -2.18 5.02
N GLY A 91 -5.39 -1.30 4.02
CA GLY A 91 -6.42 -0.28 3.88
C GLY A 91 -7.19 -0.46 2.58
N MET A 92 -8.34 0.20 2.48
CA MET A 92 -9.06 0.35 1.20
C MET A 92 -8.65 1.66 0.52
N ALA A 93 -8.92 1.82 -0.77
CA ALA A 93 -8.51 3.05 -1.47
C ALA A 93 -9.15 4.33 -0.92
N THR A 94 -10.35 4.22 -0.34
CA THR A 94 -11.17 5.36 0.09
C THR A 94 -11.46 5.40 1.59
N ASP A 95 -11.12 4.35 2.34
CA ASP A 95 -11.41 4.29 3.77
C ASP A 95 -10.78 5.45 4.55
N THR A 96 -11.51 5.89 5.56
CA THR A 96 -11.08 6.85 6.56
C THR A 96 -10.89 6.15 7.90
N GLN A 97 -10.34 6.86 8.88
CA GLN A 97 -10.15 6.32 10.23
C GLN A 97 -11.47 5.91 10.88
N ALA A 98 -12.59 6.53 10.48
CA ALA A 98 -13.94 6.14 10.91
C ALA A 98 -14.35 4.74 10.43
N ASP A 99 -13.79 4.29 9.31
CA ASP A 99 -14.18 3.04 8.63
C ASP A 99 -13.32 1.85 9.07
N LEU A 100 -12.31 2.08 9.91
CA LEU A 100 -11.38 1.06 10.34
C LEU A 100 -12.07 -0.03 11.15
N SER A 101 -11.69 -1.28 10.88
CA SER A 101 -12.04 -2.40 11.75
C SER A 101 -11.58 -2.12 13.19
N VAL A 102 -12.38 -2.55 14.16
CA VAL A 102 -11.99 -2.48 15.59
C VAL A 102 -10.81 -3.39 15.92
N SER A 103 -10.53 -4.39 15.08
CA SER A 103 -9.44 -5.34 15.23
C SER A 103 -8.89 -5.74 13.87
N PRO A 104 -8.16 -4.85 13.18
CA PRO A 104 -7.51 -5.20 11.92
C PRO A 104 -6.38 -6.18 12.17
N THR A 105 -6.13 -7.10 11.23
CA THR A 105 -4.91 -7.92 11.21
C THR A 105 -3.72 -6.99 11.07
N THR A 106 -2.81 -7.04 12.04
CA THR A 106 -1.69 -6.11 12.11
C THR A 106 -0.36 -6.78 11.88
N TYR A 107 0.51 -6.13 11.12
CA TYR A 107 1.85 -6.58 10.77
C TYR A 107 2.87 -5.68 11.46
N GLY A 108 3.93 -6.25 12.00
CA GLY A 108 4.93 -5.52 12.74
C GLY A 108 6.30 -6.17 12.71
N ALA A 109 7.14 -5.80 13.66
CA ALA A 109 8.48 -6.33 13.82
C ALA A 109 8.78 -6.63 15.29
N GLY A 110 9.64 -7.62 15.49
CA GLY A 110 10.21 -8.01 16.77
C GLY A 110 11.67 -8.40 16.63
N THR A 111 12.25 -8.94 17.69
CA THR A 111 13.67 -9.36 17.74
C THR A 111 13.80 -10.83 18.08
N LEU A 112 14.82 -11.50 17.56
CA LEU A 112 15.08 -12.91 17.84
C LEU A 112 15.52 -13.09 19.29
N GLN A 113 14.87 -14.00 20.03
CA GLN A 113 15.22 -14.29 21.43
C GLN A 113 16.59 -14.96 21.58
N ALA A 114 16.98 -15.73 20.57
CA ALA A 114 18.20 -16.51 20.55
C ALA A 114 18.79 -16.48 19.13
N ALA A 115 20.06 -16.89 19.02
CA ALA A 115 20.67 -17.06 17.72
C ALA A 115 19.94 -18.14 16.91
N VAL A 116 19.72 -17.86 15.62
CA VAL A 116 19.13 -18.77 14.66
C VAL A 116 20.27 -19.29 13.78
N ALA A 117 20.47 -20.60 13.78
CA ALA A 117 21.50 -21.21 12.94
C ALA A 117 21.00 -21.33 11.49
N ALA A 118 21.92 -21.29 10.53
CA ALA A 118 21.60 -21.73 9.18
C ALA A 118 21.10 -23.19 9.21
N GLY A 119 20.04 -23.48 8.47
CA GLY A 119 19.29 -24.73 8.49
C GLY A 119 18.19 -24.82 9.56
N ALA A 120 17.98 -23.77 10.38
CA ALA A 120 16.89 -23.75 11.35
C ALA A 120 15.54 -23.64 10.64
N THR A 121 14.57 -24.43 11.12
CA THR A 121 13.18 -24.41 10.63
C THR A 121 12.22 -23.74 11.62
N THR A 122 12.70 -23.39 12.81
CA THR A 122 11.92 -22.70 13.83
C THR A 122 12.78 -21.72 14.61
N PHE A 123 12.19 -20.61 15.01
CA PHE A 123 12.82 -19.57 15.82
C PHE A 123 11.77 -18.77 16.59
N ALA A 124 12.22 -18.12 17.67
CA ALA A 124 11.35 -17.35 18.56
C ALA A 124 11.61 -15.85 18.41
N VAL A 125 10.53 -15.09 18.17
CA VAL A 125 10.54 -13.64 18.03
C VAL A 125 9.91 -13.01 19.28
N ALA A 126 10.68 -12.21 20.00
CA ALA A 126 10.19 -11.37 21.08
C ALA A 126 9.50 -10.12 20.53
N LEU A 127 8.29 -9.86 21.01
CA LEU A 127 7.54 -8.65 20.78
C LEU A 127 7.69 -7.71 21.98
N LYS A 128 7.45 -6.41 21.75
CA LYS A 128 7.54 -5.38 22.81
C LYS A 128 6.52 -5.56 23.94
N ASP A 129 5.45 -6.30 23.69
CA ASP A 129 4.36 -6.48 24.63
C ASP A 129 3.61 -7.78 24.35
N THR A 130 2.99 -8.32 25.40
CA THR A 130 2.34 -9.63 25.38
C THR A 130 1.07 -9.69 24.54
N ASP A 131 0.44 -8.54 24.31
CA ASP A 131 -0.85 -8.44 23.62
C ASP A 131 -0.68 -8.16 22.11
N LEU A 132 0.57 -8.04 21.65
CA LEU A 132 0.86 -7.83 20.23
C LEU A 132 0.73 -9.15 19.46
N LEU A 133 -0.01 -9.09 18.37
CA LEU A 133 -0.16 -10.18 17.40
C LEU A 133 0.25 -9.62 16.04
N TYR A 134 1.51 -9.88 15.66
CA TYR A 134 2.09 -9.36 14.43
C TYR A 134 2.30 -10.44 13.37
N PHE A 135 2.43 -11.69 13.78
CA PHE A 135 2.67 -12.82 12.90
C PHE A 135 1.45 -13.72 12.89
N HIS A 136 1.06 -14.22 11.71
CA HIS A 136 -0.08 -15.11 11.57
C HIS A 136 0.27 -16.32 10.70
N ASP A 137 -0.49 -17.40 10.86
CA ASP A 137 -0.39 -18.56 9.99
C ASP A 137 -0.63 -18.17 8.53
N GLY A 138 0.24 -18.63 7.63
CA GLY A 138 0.19 -18.34 6.20
C GLY A 138 0.91 -17.05 5.79
N ASP A 139 1.39 -16.24 6.73
CA ASP A 139 2.11 -15.01 6.42
C ASP A 139 3.49 -15.26 5.77
N THR A 140 4.02 -14.22 5.14
CA THR A 140 5.44 -14.10 4.81
C THR A 140 6.15 -13.38 5.94
N VAL A 141 7.33 -13.87 6.32
CA VAL A 141 8.22 -13.19 7.28
C VAL A 141 9.57 -12.88 6.68
N CYS A 142 10.20 -11.85 7.22
CA CYS A 142 11.53 -11.42 6.86
C CYS A 142 12.47 -11.54 8.06
N LEU A 143 13.59 -12.23 7.90
CA LEU A 143 14.72 -12.24 8.83
C LEU A 143 15.79 -11.26 8.34
N TYR A 144 16.34 -10.45 9.25
CA TYR A 144 17.37 -9.47 8.92
C TYR A 144 18.32 -9.20 10.09
N GLN A 145 19.55 -8.83 9.75
CA GLN A 145 20.56 -8.46 10.74
C GLN A 145 20.29 -7.06 11.29
N ALA A 146 20.38 -6.90 12.62
CA ALA A 146 20.18 -5.60 13.25
C ALA A 146 21.30 -4.62 12.84
N GLY A 147 20.93 -3.45 12.31
CA GLY A 147 21.90 -2.42 11.93
C GLY A 147 22.52 -2.57 10.53
N ALA A 148 21.99 -3.45 9.68
CA ALA A 148 22.45 -3.63 8.29
C ALA A 148 22.48 -2.31 7.47
N ALA A 149 21.63 -1.33 7.83
CA ALA A 149 21.57 -0.03 7.16
C ALA A 149 22.76 0.94 7.43
N THR A 150 23.76 0.59 8.25
CA THR A 150 24.74 1.58 8.76
C THR A 150 26.12 1.55 8.10
N ASP A 151 26.51 0.48 7.40
CA ASP A 151 27.91 0.31 6.92
C ASP A 151 28.09 0.16 5.40
N GLY A 152 27.01 0.17 4.62
CA GLY A 152 27.07 0.01 3.16
C GLY A 152 27.30 -1.42 2.68
N SER A 153 27.17 -2.43 3.55
CA SER A 153 26.94 -3.82 3.14
C SER A 153 25.55 -3.96 2.49
N GLU A 154 25.41 -4.90 1.55
CA GLU A 154 24.07 -5.27 1.08
C GLU A 154 23.31 -5.88 2.25
N ASP A 155 22.21 -5.24 2.64
CA ASP A 155 21.36 -5.76 3.70
C ASP A 155 20.95 -7.22 3.40
N VAL A 156 21.26 -8.13 4.33
CA VAL A 156 20.83 -9.53 4.24
C VAL A 156 19.39 -9.65 4.75
N TYR A 157 18.44 -9.56 3.83
CA TYR A 157 17.05 -9.92 4.09
C TYR A 157 16.75 -11.30 3.52
N GLU A 158 16.20 -12.17 4.35
CA GLU A 158 15.73 -13.48 3.96
C GLU A 158 14.23 -13.57 4.17
N TYR A 159 13.49 -14.07 3.17
CA TYR A 159 12.04 -14.13 3.20
C TYR A 159 11.57 -15.59 3.20
N HIS A 160 10.61 -15.89 4.06
CA HIS A 160 9.98 -17.20 4.16
C HIS A 160 8.47 -17.06 4.11
N ASP A 161 7.84 -17.79 3.21
CA ASP A 161 6.40 -17.77 2.99
C ASP A 161 5.69 -18.89 3.75
N ASN A 162 4.38 -18.71 3.98
CA ASN A 162 3.50 -19.74 4.52
C ASN A 162 3.97 -20.31 5.86
N ILE A 163 4.38 -19.42 6.77
CA ILE A 163 4.81 -19.81 8.12
C ILE A 163 3.63 -20.29 8.97
N THR A 164 3.94 -20.94 10.09
CA THR A 164 2.99 -21.17 11.18
C THR A 164 3.50 -20.54 12.48
N VAL A 165 2.58 -20.10 13.33
CA VAL A 165 2.88 -19.28 14.51
C VAL A 165 2.22 -19.85 15.76
N SER A 166 3.00 -19.93 16.84
CA SER A 166 2.50 -20.18 18.19
C SER A 166 2.82 -19.00 19.10
N HIS A 167 1.78 -18.34 19.61
CA HIS A 167 1.89 -17.18 20.51
C HIS A 167 1.96 -17.60 21.97
N ALA A 168 2.98 -17.14 22.70
CA ALA A 168 3.08 -17.33 24.14
C ALA A 168 3.78 -16.15 24.82
N ALA A 169 3.05 -15.41 25.67
CA ALA A 169 3.58 -14.38 26.55
C ALA A 169 4.49 -13.33 25.85
N GLY A 170 4.04 -12.79 24.71
CA GLY A 170 4.79 -11.80 23.93
C GLY A 170 5.94 -12.37 23.12
N VAL A 171 5.94 -13.69 22.93
CA VAL A 171 6.91 -14.41 22.10
C VAL A 171 6.16 -15.22 21.07
N ASP A 172 6.50 -14.99 19.81
CA ASP A 172 5.94 -15.72 18.68
C ASP A 172 6.96 -16.76 18.24
N THR A 173 6.61 -18.02 18.41
CA THR A 173 7.40 -19.13 17.86
C THR A 173 6.96 -19.35 16.42
N ILE A 174 7.86 -19.01 15.50
CA ILE A 174 7.65 -19.15 14.07
C ILE A 174 8.22 -20.50 13.64
N THR A 175 7.44 -21.23 12.84
CA THR A 175 7.88 -22.44 12.17
C THR A 175 7.74 -22.24 10.67
N LEU A 176 8.85 -22.43 9.96
CA LEU A 176 8.93 -22.32 8.50
C LEU A 176 8.18 -23.48 7.84
N ALA A 177 7.73 -23.26 6.60
CA ALA A 177 7.00 -24.26 5.84
C ALA A 177 7.84 -25.55 5.64
N ASP A 178 7.16 -26.68 5.44
CA ASP A 178 7.83 -27.96 5.21
C ASP A 178 8.82 -27.89 4.03
N GLY A 179 10.09 -28.18 4.29
CA GLY A 179 11.16 -28.14 3.30
C GLY A 179 11.87 -26.78 3.18
N ASP A 180 11.40 -25.76 3.90
CA ASP A 180 12.05 -24.45 4.03
C ASP A 180 12.95 -24.41 5.29
N MET A 181 14.00 -23.60 5.26
CA MET A 181 14.94 -23.41 6.36
C MET A 181 15.68 -22.08 6.20
N ALA A 182 16.04 -21.45 7.31
CA ALA A 182 16.88 -20.26 7.29
C ALA A 182 18.23 -20.58 6.60
N ALA A 183 18.49 -19.95 5.47
CA ALA A 183 19.73 -20.06 4.70
C ALA A 183 20.90 -19.42 5.44
N ASN A 184 20.64 -18.33 6.17
CA ASN A 184 21.65 -17.59 6.92
C ASN A 184 21.55 -17.84 8.43
N ALA A 185 22.65 -17.52 9.12
CA ALA A 185 22.66 -17.48 10.58
C ALA A 185 22.40 -16.05 11.07
N TYR A 186 21.63 -15.95 12.15
CA TYR A 186 21.25 -14.68 12.79
C TYR A 186 21.59 -14.72 14.28
N ALA A 187 21.96 -13.58 14.84
CA ALA A 187 22.27 -13.43 16.26
C ALA A 187 21.00 -13.20 17.09
N ALA A 188 21.10 -13.41 18.40
CA ALA A 188 20.06 -12.94 19.32
C ALA A 188 19.99 -11.40 19.24
N GLY A 189 18.78 -10.84 19.15
CA GLY A 189 18.55 -9.42 18.95
C GLY A 189 18.51 -8.96 17.49
N ASP A 190 18.87 -9.82 16.52
CA ASP A 190 18.54 -9.58 15.11
C ASP A 190 17.03 -9.53 14.92
N GLY A 191 16.58 -8.97 13.80
CA GLY A 191 15.18 -8.64 13.63
C GLY A 191 14.40 -9.66 12.81
N CYS A 192 13.11 -9.71 13.10
CA CYS A 192 12.13 -10.41 12.30
C CYS A 192 10.91 -9.51 12.09
N ALA A 193 10.37 -9.46 10.88
CA ALA A 193 9.19 -8.67 10.56
C ALA A 193 8.19 -9.49 9.73
N SER A 194 6.90 -9.35 10.05
CA SER A 194 5.82 -9.88 9.23
C SER A 194 5.59 -8.97 8.03
N VAL A 195 5.39 -9.53 6.85
CA VAL A 195 5.14 -8.77 5.62
C VAL A 195 3.65 -8.58 5.40
N LEU A 196 3.21 -7.33 5.32
CA LEU A 196 1.91 -6.97 4.78
C LEU A 196 1.93 -7.16 3.26
N GLN A 197 1.34 -8.26 2.79
CA GLN A 197 1.23 -8.52 1.36
C GLN A 197 0.20 -7.59 0.70
N CYS A 198 0.61 -6.94 -0.38
CA CYS A 198 -0.19 -6.03 -1.19
C CYS A 198 -0.65 -6.65 -2.52
N GLY A 199 -0.05 -7.77 -2.93
CA GLY A 199 -0.35 -8.45 -4.18
C GLY A 199 0.20 -7.70 -5.40
N ASP A 200 -0.37 -7.95 -6.57
CA ASP A 200 0.04 -7.29 -7.81
C ASP A 200 -0.54 -5.87 -7.88
N ILE A 201 0.35 -4.87 -8.03
CA ILE A 201 -0.04 -3.47 -8.14
C ILE A 201 0.14 -3.03 -9.60
N ALA A 202 -0.98 -2.80 -10.28
CA ALA A 202 -1.02 -2.29 -11.64
C ALA A 202 -2.26 -1.41 -11.84
N PRO A 203 -2.20 -0.40 -12.73
CA PRO A 203 -3.38 0.37 -13.06
C PRO A 203 -4.31 -0.49 -13.93
N THR A 204 -5.62 -0.40 -13.68
CA THR A 204 -6.60 -1.10 -14.51
C THR A 204 -7.70 -0.15 -14.94
N VAL A 205 -8.26 -0.40 -16.14
CA VAL A 205 -9.50 0.22 -16.58
C VAL A 205 -10.30 -0.86 -17.29
N ALA A 206 -11.57 -0.99 -16.93
CA ALA A 206 -12.47 -1.98 -17.52
C ALA A 206 -13.83 -1.36 -17.76
N MET A 207 -14.48 -1.78 -18.84
CA MET A 207 -15.90 -1.48 -19.04
C MET A 207 -16.71 -2.34 -18.07
N THR A 208 -17.45 -1.70 -17.17
CA THR A 208 -18.26 -2.37 -16.15
C THR A 208 -19.72 -2.50 -16.56
N ALA A 209 -20.21 -1.61 -17.43
CA ALA A 209 -21.56 -1.68 -17.99
C ALA A 209 -21.66 -0.91 -19.32
N MET A 210 -22.62 -1.30 -20.15
CA MET A 210 -22.97 -0.60 -21.39
C MET A 210 -24.46 -0.71 -21.66
N THR A 211 -25.06 0.41 -22.07
CA THR A 211 -26.42 0.52 -22.59
C THR A 211 -26.34 1.11 -23.99
N SER A 212 -26.41 0.27 -25.01
CA SER A 212 -26.52 0.67 -26.41
C SER A 212 -27.12 -0.49 -27.22
N ALA A 213 -27.89 -0.18 -28.26
CA ALA A 213 -28.48 -1.19 -29.13
C ALA A 213 -27.50 -1.72 -30.20
N ALA A 214 -26.57 -0.88 -30.66
CA ALA A 214 -25.70 -1.20 -31.80
C ALA A 214 -24.27 -0.64 -31.67
N GLY A 215 -23.96 0.09 -30.60
CA GLY A 215 -22.60 0.54 -30.28
C GLY A 215 -21.75 -0.63 -29.83
N ILE A 216 -20.48 -0.62 -30.22
CA ILE A 216 -19.48 -1.62 -29.83
C ILE A 216 -18.29 -0.87 -29.24
N VAL A 217 -17.78 -1.38 -28.12
CA VAL A 217 -16.62 -0.83 -27.40
C VAL A 217 -15.51 -1.87 -27.40
N ASP A 218 -14.39 -1.54 -28.04
CA ASP A 218 -13.14 -2.30 -27.91
C ASP A 218 -12.36 -1.81 -26.70
N VAL A 219 -12.50 -2.52 -25.58
CA VAL A 219 -11.86 -2.16 -24.31
C VAL A 219 -10.33 -2.16 -24.38
N SER A 220 -9.71 -2.83 -25.36
CA SER A 220 -8.25 -2.87 -25.48
C SER A 220 -7.64 -1.52 -25.86
N GLY A 221 -8.44 -0.62 -26.46
CA GLY A 221 -8.03 0.76 -26.75
C GLY A 221 -8.25 1.74 -25.59
N ILE A 222 -8.66 1.26 -24.41
CA ILE A 222 -8.80 2.05 -23.19
C ILE A 222 -7.61 1.75 -22.29
N THR A 223 -6.75 2.74 -22.05
CA THR A 223 -5.52 2.58 -21.28
C THR A 223 -5.51 3.47 -20.04
N PRO A 224 -5.25 2.92 -18.84
CA PRO A 224 -5.12 3.74 -17.63
C PRO A 224 -3.70 4.33 -17.55
N ASP A 225 -3.53 5.46 -16.86
CA ASP A 225 -2.20 5.98 -16.53
C ASP A 225 -1.78 5.50 -15.12
N ALA A 226 -0.61 4.90 -14.99
CA ALA A 226 -0.13 4.37 -13.71
C ALA A 226 0.27 5.46 -12.71
N ILE A 227 0.60 6.66 -13.19
CA ILE A 227 1.08 7.76 -12.34
C ILE A 227 -0.08 8.63 -11.88
N ALA A 228 -1.01 8.91 -12.79
CA ALA A 228 -2.08 9.87 -12.63
C ALA A 228 -3.47 9.26 -12.46
N GLY A 229 -3.59 7.95 -12.66
CA GLY A 229 -4.83 7.22 -12.49
C GLY A 229 -5.33 7.24 -11.04
N ILE A 230 -6.65 7.18 -10.90
CA ILE A 230 -7.33 7.13 -9.61
C ILE A 230 -8.41 6.05 -9.63
N ASP A 231 -8.84 5.65 -8.44
CA ASP A 231 -10.00 4.79 -8.28
C ASP A 231 -11.28 5.59 -8.49
N HIS A 232 -11.98 5.39 -9.60
CA HIS A 232 -13.26 6.05 -9.86
C HIS A 232 -14.09 5.27 -10.87
N THR A 233 -15.37 5.61 -10.92
CA THR A 233 -16.29 5.17 -11.96
C THR A 233 -16.55 6.34 -12.90
N VAL A 234 -16.29 6.13 -14.19
CA VAL A 234 -16.56 7.10 -15.24
C VAL A 234 -17.78 6.68 -16.03
N THR A 235 -18.78 7.54 -16.06
CA THR A 235 -19.97 7.40 -16.90
C THR A 235 -19.81 8.26 -18.15
N ILE A 236 -19.82 7.61 -19.31
CA ILE A 236 -19.83 8.24 -20.62
C ILE A 236 -21.26 8.20 -21.14
N THR A 237 -21.83 9.37 -21.46
CA THR A 237 -23.18 9.50 -22.03
C THR A 237 -23.08 10.10 -23.41
N PHE A 238 -23.52 9.36 -24.43
CA PHE A 238 -23.59 9.86 -25.79
C PHE A 238 -24.67 10.94 -25.92
N THR A 239 -24.30 12.08 -26.48
CA THR A 239 -25.20 13.20 -26.75
C THR A 239 -25.65 13.23 -28.22
N SER A 240 -24.97 12.48 -29.07
CA SER A 240 -25.31 12.21 -30.47
C SER A 240 -24.70 10.87 -30.90
N ALA A 241 -24.81 10.52 -32.19
CA ALA A 241 -24.15 9.32 -32.72
C ALA A 241 -22.60 9.37 -32.67
N THR A 242 -22.00 10.55 -32.47
CA THR A 242 -20.54 10.74 -32.54
C THR A 242 -19.95 11.53 -31.39
N ALA A 243 -20.78 12.18 -30.56
CA ALA A 243 -20.33 13.01 -29.43
C ALA A 243 -20.84 12.45 -28.10
N PHE A 244 -20.05 12.63 -27.04
CA PHE A 244 -20.38 12.21 -25.68
C PHE A 244 -19.86 13.19 -24.62
N SER A 245 -20.42 13.10 -23.42
CA SER A 245 -19.85 13.69 -22.20
C SER A 245 -19.37 12.60 -21.25
N ALA A 246 -18.38 12.90 -20.43
CA ALA A 246 -17.85 11.99 -19.42
C ALA A 246 -17.92 12.62 -18.03
N VAL A 247 -18.36 11.83 -17.04
CA VAL A 247 -18.49 12.24 -15.64
C VAL A 247 -17.86 11.17 -14.75
N SER A 248 -16.97 11.58 -13.86
CA SER A 248 -16.43 10.79 -12.76
C SER A 248 -17.32 10.94 -11.53
N ASP A 249 -17.58 9.84 -10.82
CA ASP A 249 -18.23 9.86 -9.50
C ASP A 249 -17.42 10.62 -8.44
N VAL A 250 -16.12 10.82 -8.67
CA VAL A 250 -15.20 11.54 -7.77
C VAL A 250 -14.99 12.98 -8.19
N LEU A 251 -14.71 13.20 -9.48
CA LEU A 251 -14.23 14.49 -9.99
C LEU A 251 -15.36 15.33 -10.61
N GLY A 252 -16.53 14.73 -10.82
CA GLY A 252 -17.60 15.34 -11.61
C GLY A 252 -17.25 15.35 -13.10
N ALA A 253 -17.54 16.45 -13.80
CA ALA A 253 -17.37 16.51 -15.25
C ALA A 253 -15.90 16.39 -15.67
N LEU A 254 -15.60 15.40 -16.51
CA LEU A 254 -14.28 15.19 -17.13
C LEU A 254 -14.17 15.88 -18.51
N GLY A 255 -15.29 16.39 -19.04
CA GLY A 255 -15.38 17.07 -20.32
C GLY A 255 -16.23 16.33 -21.34
N ALA A 256 -16.11 16.75 -22.59
CA ALA A 256 -16.79 16.16 -23.74
C ALA A 256 -15.77 15.58 -24.73
N GLY A 257 -16.17 14.55 -25.46
CA GLY A 257 -15.35 13.87 -26.46
C GLY A 257 -16.16 13.48 -27.69
N THR A 258 -15.46 12.93 -28.68
CA THR A 258 -16.08 12.38 -29.88
C THR A 258 -15.49 11.02 -30.19
N ILE A 259 -16.21 10.21 -30.96
CA ILE A 259 -15.69 8.90 -31.39
C ILE A 259 -14.51 9.01 -32.35
N GLY A 260 -14.35 10.16 -33.01
CA GLY A 260 -13.31 10.37 -34.03
C GLY A 260 -11.95 10.82 -33.46
N ASN A 261 -11.85 11.11 -32.17
CA ASN A 261 -10.62 11.58 -31.53
C ASN A 261 -10.36 10.82 -30.23
N ALA A 262 -9.11 10.79 -29.80
CA ALA A 262 -8.78 10.29 -28.47
C ALA A 262 -9.41 11.19 -27.38
N PHE A 263 -9.95 10.57 -26.34
CA PHE A 263 -10.44 11.25 -25.14
C PHE A 263 -9.53 10.91 -23.96
N ALA A 264 -8.84 11.93 -23.43
CA ALA A 264 -7.80 11.76 -22.42
C ALA A 264 -7.92 12.88 -21.36
N PRO A 265 -8.86 12.77 -20.40
CA PRO A 265 -9.08 13.80 -19.39
C PRO A 265 -7.85 13.93 -18.48
N THR A 266 -7.36 15.16 -18.31
CA THR A 266 -6.10 15.46 -17.61
C THR A 266 -6.26 15.51 -16.10
N ASN A 267 -5.36 14.82 -15.39
CA ASN A 267 -5.09 15.03 -13.98
C ASN A 267 -4.07 16.18 -13.81
N ALA A 268 -4.53 17.31 -13.26
CA ALA A 268 -3.69 18.49 -13.06
C ALA A 268 -2.53 18.27 -12.06
N ASP A 269 -2.65 17.31 -11.14
CA ASP A 269 -1.61 17.03 -10.16
C ASP A 269 -0.34 16.45 -10.77
N PHE A 270 -0.48 15.76 -11.91
CA PHE A 270 0.61 15.07 -12.60
C PHE A 270 0.83 15.56 -14.01
N THR A 271 -0.03 16.45 -14.52
CA THR A 271 -0.03 16.91 -15.93
C THR A 271 -0.10 15.76 -16.94
N ARG A 272 -0.83 14.71 -16.58
CA ARG A 272 -1.01 13.45 -17.35
C ARG A 272 -2.48 13.05 -17.33
N PRO A 273 -2.98 12.30 -18.33
CA PRO A 273 -4.36 11.84 -18.33
C PRO A 273 -4.63 10.86 -17.17
N TYR A 274 -5.86 10.80 -16.67
CA TYR A 274 -6.27 9.71 -15.77
C TYR A 274 -6.26 8.36 -16.50
N PHE A 275 -6.78 8.38 -17.72
CA PHE A 275 -6.86 7.27 -18.67
C PHE A 275 -7.01 7.87 -20.07
N THR A 276 -6.79 7.07 -21.10
CA THR A 276 -6.97 7.43 -22.50
C THR A 276 -7.92 6.47 -23.17
N ILE A 277 -8.90 7.00 -23.91
CA ILE A 277 -9.76 6.23 -24.82
C ILE A 277 -9.32 6.58 -26.23
N ALA A 278 -8.78 5.61 -26.97
CA ALA A 278 -8.42 5.80 -28.38
C ALA A 278 -9.69 5.93 -29.26
N ALA A 279 -9.57 6.62 -30.40
CA ALA A 279 -10.68 6.72 -31.36
C ALA A 279 -11.15 5.34 -31.88
N SER A 280 -10.22 4.38 -31.98
CA SER A 280 -10.50 3.00 -32.42
C SER A 280 -11.36 2.19 -31.45
N VAL A 281 -11.56 2.66 -30.21
CA VAL A 281 -12.42 2.00 -29.22
C VAL A 281 -13.86 1.93 -29.70
N TRP A 282 -14.29 2.91 -30.49
CA TRP A 282 -15.68 3.08 -30.89
C TRP A 282 -15.94 2.45 -32.25
N SER A 283 -16.89 1.53 -32.30
CA SER A 283 -17.41 1.01 -33.57
C SER A 283 -18.92 0.73 -33.48
N GLY A 284 -19.53 0.30 -34.59
CA GLY A 284 -20.98 0.17 -34.66
C GLY A 284 -21.70 1.53 -34.75
N THR A 285 -22.90 1.62 -34.19
CA THR A 285 -23.71 2.85 -34.23
C THR A 285 -24.22 3.20 -32.84
N PHE A 286 -23.71 4.31 -32.30
CA PHE A 286 -24.20 4.90 -31.06
C PHE A 286 -25.37 5.85 -31.32
N ALA A 287 -26.17 6.08 -30.30
CA ALA A 287 -27.26 7.06 -30.30
C ALA A 287 -27.18 7.98 -29.07
N ALA A 288 -27.83 9.13 -29.16
CA ALA A 288 -27.99 9.99 -27.99
C ALA A 288 -28.73 9.23 -26.88
N GLY A 289 -28.19 9.25 -25.67
CA GLY A 289 -28.68 8.50 -24.52
C GLY A 289 -27.99 7.15 -24.29
N ASP A 290 -27.15 6.67 -25.21
CA ASP A 290 -26.32 5.50 -24.95
C ASP A 290 -25.31 5.78 -23.82
N ILE A 291 -25.05 4.77 -23.00
CA ILE A 291 -24.19 4.88 -21.81
C ILE A 291 -23.10 3.81 -21.86
N VAL A 292 -21.87 4.22 -21.53
CA VAL A 292 -20.74 3.31 -21.25
C VAL A 292 -20.18 3.67 -19.88
N THR A 293 -20.03 2.67 -19.01
CA THR A 293 -19.47 2.85 -17.66
C THR A 293 -18.12 2.16 -17.59
N LEU A 294 -17.11 2.91 -17.12
CA LEU A 294 -15.74 2.43 -16.93
C LEU A 294 -15.42 2.45 -15.43
N GLY A 295 -14.86 1.36 -14.91
CA GLY A 295 -14.20 1.32 -13.62
C GLY A 295 -12.71 1.40 -13.80
N GLN A 296 -12.05 2.36 -13.14
CA GLN A 296 -10.60 2.45 -13.11
C GLN A 296 -10.08 2.20 -11.69
N THR A 297 -8.94 1.51 -11.60
CA THR A 297 -8.16 1.34 -10.37
C THR A 297 -6.77 1.93 -10.59
N ALA A 298 -6.26 2.66 -9.61
CA ALA A 298 -4.91 3.21 -9.59
C ALA A 298 -3.86 2.10 -9.41
N ALA A 299 -2.62 2.39 -9.81
CA ALA A 299 -1.48 1.53 -9.56
C ALA A 299 -0.98 1.65 -8.10
N ALA A 300 -1.86 1.52 -7.12
CA ALA A 300 -1.51 1.65 -5.71
C ALA A 300 -2.24 0.66 -4.79
N ALA A 301 -1.52 0.18 -3.77
CA ALA A 301 -2.11 -0.52 -2.64
C ALA A 301 -2.18 0.41 -1.42
N ALA A 302 -3.34 0.49 -0.78
CA ALA A 302 -3.54 1.28 0.42
C ALA A 302 -3.15 0.49 1.67
N PHE A 303 -2.49 1.16 2.61
CA PHE A 303 -2.19 0.61 3.93
C PHE A 303 -2.28 1.68 5.00
N TRP A 304 -2.50 1.23 6.22
CA TRP A 304 -2.50 2.06 7.40
C TRP A 304 -1.31 1.72 8.27
N MET A 305 -0.84 2.72 8.99
CA MET A 305 0.09 2.58 10.08
C MET A 305 -0.60 3.04 11.37
N ARG A 306 -0.55 2.18 12.39
CA ARG A 306 -0.99 2.47 13.76
C ARG A 306 0.24 2.57 14.65
N SER A 307 0.39 3.68 15.36
CA SER A 307 1.34 3.78 16.48
C SER A 307 0.57 3.90 17.79
N VAL A 308 0.97 3.10 18.78
CA VAL A 308 0.43 3.11 20.14
C VAL A 308 1.53 3.49 21.10
N LEU A 309 1.32 4.55 21.87
CA LEU A 309 2.19 4.94 22.97
C LEU A 309 1.55 4.52 24.30
N PRO A 310 2.20 3.71 25.13
CA PRO A 310 1.69 3.38 26.46
C PRO A 310 1.73 4.61 27.39
N ALA A 311 0.87 4.61 28.40
CA ALA A 311 0.87 5.67 29.42
C ALA A 311 2.15 5.65 30.26
N GLY A 312 2.71 6.82 30.51
CA GLY A 312 3.98 6.96 31.23
C GLY A 312 5.22 6.65 30.40
N ALA A 313 5.10 6.64 29.06
CA ALA A 313 6.22 6.40 28.17
C ALA A 313 7.36 7.40 28.39
N ALA A 314 8.59 6.90 28.36
CA ALA A 314 9.78 7.73 28.53
C ALA A 314 10.04 8.58 27.26
N PRO A 315 10.47 9.85 27.41
CA PRO A 315 10.89 10.64 26.26
C PRO A 315 12.13 10.01 25.61
N PHE A 316 12.10 9.80 24.30
CA PHE A 316 13.21 9.25 23.53
C PHE A 316 13.46 10.11 22.28
N SER A 317 14.66 10.66 22.14
CA SER A 317 14.99 11.63 21.09
C SER A 317 15.57 10.99 19.82
N GLY A 318 15.80 9.68 19.83
CA GLY A 318 16.37 8.93 18.71
C GLY A 318 15.37 7.99 18.05
N ASP A 319 14.06 8.17 18.27
CA ASP A 319 13.09 7.23 17.72
C ASP A 319 12.96 7.40 16.22
N ALA A 320 13.07 6.28 15.52
CA ALA A 320 12.90 6.21 14.09
C ALA A 320 12.34 4.83 13.75
N PHE A 321 11.48 4.80 12.73
CA PHE A 321 11.06 3.57 12.09
C PHE A 321 11.35 3.67 10.60
N GLY A 322 11.65 2.52 10.01
CA GLY A 322 11.84 2.36 8.58
C GLY A 322 10.81 1.41 8.00
N LEU A 323 10.50 1.59 6.72
CA LEU A 323 9.62 0.73 5.96
C LEU A 323 10.38 0.23 4.75
N ARG A 324 10.20 -1.04 4.40
CA ARG A 324 10.73 -1.64 3.17
C ARG A 324 9.58 -2.11 2.30
N ALA A 325 9.63 -1.72 1.03
CA ALA A 325 8.79 -2.31 -0.01
C ALA A 325 9.55 -3.47 -0.65
N ILE A 326 8.85 -4.57 -0.89
CA ILE A 326 9.36 -5.79 -1.52
C ILE A 326 8.46 -6.20 -2.67
N GLY A 327 8.97 -7.01 -3.60
CA GLY A 327 8.18 -7.60 -4.66
C GLY A 327 9.06 -8.04 -5.83
N GLY A 328 8.48 -8.84 -6.71
CA GLY A 328 9.13 -9.33 -7.91
C GLY A 328 9.22 -8.24 -8.96
N SER A 329 10.44 -7.93 -9.40
CA SER A 329 10.66 -7.36 -10.73
C SER A 329 10.66 -8.50 -11.73
N ASN A 330 9.61 -8.63 -12.54
CA ASN A 330 9.73 -9.37 -13.80
C ASN A 330 10.81 -8.75 -14.69
#